data_AF-A0A455URU7-F1
#
_entry.id   AF-A0A455URU7-F1
#
_cell.length_a   1.000
_cell.length_b   1.000
_cell.length_c   1.000
_cell.angle_alpha   90.00
_cell.angle_beta   90.00
_cell.angle_gamma   90.00
#
_symmetry.space_group_name_H-M   'P 1'
#
loop_
_entity.id
_entity.type
_entity.pdbx_description
1 polymer ?
#
loop_
_entity_poly.entity_id
_entity_poly.type
_entity_poly.pdbx_seq_one_letter_code
_entity_poly.pdbx_strand_id
1 'polypeptide(L)' 'MEVRTFGDLIDWTRQLHEHLASCLAHCATEHEEERAQMLLNYLAAHEAEMQRVVARFEQQADTKALKHMYMTI' A
#
# COMPACT_ATOMS: atom_id res chain seq x y z
N MET A 1 0.34 -0.14 -18.32
CA MET A 1 -0.25 -1.07 -17.35
C MET A 1 -1.59 -1.52 -17.86
N GLU A 2 -1.83 -2.83 -17.98
CA GLU A 2 -3.16 -3.39 -18.26
C GLU A 2 -3.72 -3.95 -16.96
N VAL A 3 -4.68 -3.25 -16.36
CA VAL A 3 -5.45 -3.75 -15.22
C VAL A 3 -6.48 -4.72 -15.79
N ARG A 4 -6.32 -6.02 -15.55
CA ARG A 4 -7.21 -7.05 -16.11
C ARG A 4 -8.16 -7.60 -15.05
N THR A 5 -7.82 -7.47 -13.78
CA THR A 5 -8.60 -7.96 -12.65
C THR A 5 -8.60 -6.98 -11.46
N PHE A 6 -9.54 -7.16 -10.54
CA PHE A 6 -9.55 -6.43 -9.26
C PHE A 6 -8.31 -6.76 -8.40
N GLY A 7 -7.74 -7.97 -8.52
CA GLY A 7 -6.49 -8.33 -7.87
C GLY A 7 -5.32 -7.50 -8.38
N ASP A 8 -5.19 -7.38 -9.70
CA ASP A 8 -4.15 -6.54 -10.33
C ASP A 8 -4.28 -5.07 -9.90
N LEU A 9 -5.51 -4.57 -9.77
CA LEU A 9 -5.76 -3.21 -9.29
C LEU A 9 -5.32 -3.04 -7.82
N ILE A 10 -5.70 -3.98 -6.94
CA ILE A 10 -5.35 -3.94 -5.52
C ILE A 10 -3.83 -4.02 -5.33
N ASP A 11 -3.16 -4.94 -6.03
CA ASP A 11 -1.70 -5.08 -5.96
C ASP A 11 -0.99 -3.84 -6.51
N TRP A 12 -1.46 -3.27 -7.63
CA TRP A 12 -0.91 -2.02 -8.12
C TRP A 12 -1.08 -0.86 -7.12
N THR A 13 -2.26 -0.75 -6.50
CA THR A 13 -2.53 0.30 -5.52
C THR A 13 -1.63 0.14 -4.29
N ARG A 14 -1.36 -1.11 -3.86
CA ARG A 14 -0.40 -1.42 -2.79
C ARG A 14 1.01 -0.95 -3.15
N GLN A 15 1.48 -1.26 -4.35
CA GLN A 15 2.80 -0.85 -4.84
C GLN A 15 2.93 0.68 -4.97
N LEU A 16 1.85 1.36 -5.35
CA LEU A 16 1.82 2.82 -5.41
C LEU A 16 2.07 3.45 -4.03
N HIS A 17 1.34 3.00 -3.01
CA HIS A 17 1.51 3.50 -1.63
C HIS A 17 2.91 3.18 -1.08
N GLU A 18 3.46 2.00 -1.39
CA GLU A 18 4.84 1.63 -1.04
C GLU A 18 5.86 2.59 -1.67
N HIS A 19 5.70 2.88 -2.96
CA HIS A 19 6.58 3.81 -3.68
C HIS A 19 6.50 5.23 -3.11
N LEU A 20 5.29 5.73 -2.84
CA LEU A 20 5.10 7.06 -2.25
C LEU A 20 5.74 7.14 -0.86
N ALA A 21 5.53 6.14 0.00
CA ALA A 21 6.14 6.09 1.32
C ALA A 21 7.68 6.17 1.24
N SER A 22 8.28 5.38 0.34
CA SER A 22 9.74 5.37 0.14
C SER A 22 10.25 6.71 -0.40
N CYS A 23 9.57 7.30 -1.39
CA CYS A 23 9.98 8.57 -1.98
C CYS A 23 9.89 9.70 -0.96
N LEU A 24 8.81 9.78 -0.19
CA LEU A 24 8.61 10.81 0.83
C LEU A 24 9.63 10.69 1.97
N ALA A 25 9.89 9.47 2.44
CA ALA A 25 10.92 9.22 3.46
C ALA A 25 12.31 9.59 2.96
N HIS A 26 12.63 9.29 1.70
CA HIS A 26 13.90 9.71 1.10
C HIS A 26 13.98 11.23 0.95
N CYS A 27 12.94 11.90 0.45
CA CYS A 27 12.94 13.37 0.37
C CYS A 27 13.11 14.01 1.75
N ALA A 28 12.56 13.42 2.82
CA ALA A 28 12.76 13.92 4.17
C ALA A 28 14.24 13.93 4.60
N THR A 29 15.10 13.05 4.06
CA THR A 29 16.54 13.05 4.38
C THR A 29 17.33 14.12 3.62
N GLU A 30 16.80 14.64 2.52
CA GLU A 30 17.47 15.60 1.64
C GLU A 30 17.18 17.07 2.00
N HIS A 31 16.20 17.35 2.87
CA HIS A 31 15.84 18.70 3.28
C HIS A 31 16.48 19.09 4.60
N GLU A 32 17.00 20.32 4.72
CA GLU A 32 17.57 20.87 5.97
C GLU A 32 16.51 21.51 6.90
N GLU A 33 15.33 21.82 6.35
CA GLU A 33 14.26 22.52 7.08
C GLU A 33 13.43 21.52 7.89
N GLU A 34 13.45 21.65 9.22
CA GLU A 34 12.85 20.70 10.17
C GLU A 34 11.35 20.49 9.92
N ARG A 35 10.59 21.53 9.60
CA ARG A 35 9.14 21.41 9.37
C ARG A 35 8.85 20.61 8.10
N ALA A 36 9.63 20.79 7.03
CA ALA A 36 9.54 20.02 5.81
C ALA A 36 9.87 18.54 6.07
N GLN A 37 10.93 18.25 6.84
CA GLN A 37 11.27 16.89 7.25
C GLN A 37 10.10 16.23 8.02
N MET A 38 9.53 16.93 9.00
CA MET A 38 8.42 16.43 9.80
C MET A 38 7.18 16.13 8.94
N LEU A 39 6.84 17.03 8.01
CA LEU A 39 5.71 16.84 7.11
C LEU A 39 5.93 15.64 6.18
N LEU A 40 7.11 15.53 5.58
CA LEU A 40 7.45 14.44 4.67
C LEU A 40 7.45 13.08 5.39
N ASN A 41 8.01 13.02 6.61
CA ASN A 41 7.96 11.81 7.43
C ASN A 41 6.54 11.43 7.85
N TYR A 42 5.69 12.42 8.17
CA TYR A 42 4.28 12.17 8.46
C TYR A 42 3.55 11.57 7.26
N LEU A 43 3.76 12.14 6.07
CA LEU A 43 3.15 11.63 4.84
C LEU A 43 3.68 10.23 4.51
N ALA A 44 5.00 9.99 4.64
CA ALA A 44 5.58 8.67 4.43
C ALA A 44 4.97 7.61 5.35
N ALA A 45 4.78 7.94 6.63
CA ALA A 45 4.13 7.05 7.60
C ALA A 45 2.66 6.78 7.24
N HIS A 46 1.93 7.79 6.74
CA HIS A 46 0.55 7.62 6.31
C HIS A 46 0.43 6.70 5.09
N GLU A 47 1.30 6.89 4.09
CA GLU A 47 1.35 6.05 2.89
C GLU A 47 1.72 4.59 3.24
N ALA A 48 2.63 4.38 4.18
CA ALA A 48 2.95 3.05 4.69
C ALA A 48 1.75 2.37 5.38
N GLU A 49 0.91 3.14 6.09
CA GLU A 49 -0.31 2.58 6.66
C GLU A 49 -1.35 2.26 5.59
N MET A 50 -1.48 3.08 4.54
CA MET A 50 -2.33 2.77 3.40
C MET A 50 -1.89 1.48 2.70
N GLN A 51 -0.59 1.31 2.46
CA GLN A 51 -0.01 0.07 1.93
C GLN A 51 -0.38 -1.15 2.79
N ARG A 52 -0.31 -1.03 4.13
CA ARG A 52 -0.71 -2.09 5.07
C ARG A 52 -2.22 -2.39 5.03
N VAL A 53 -3.06 -1.37 4.93
CA VAL A 53 -4.51 -1.53 4.84
C VAL A 53 -4.86 -2.26 3.54
N VAL A 54 -4.31 -1.84 2.40
CA VAL A 54 -4.53 -2.48 1.10
C VAL A 54 -4.06 -3.93 1.09
N ALA A 55 -2.88 -4.22 1.64
CA ALA A 55 -2.38 -5.59 1.75
C ALA A 55 -3.30 -6.50 2.60
N ARG A 56 -3.91 -5.96 3.67
CA ARG A 56 -4.90 -6.70 4.47
C ARG A 56 -6.19 -6.97 3.70
N PHE A 57 -6.63 -6.03 2.87
CA PHE A 57 -7.78 -6.24 1.98
C PHE A 57 -7.52 -7.36 0.96
N GLU A 58 -6.32 -7.39 0.36
CA GLU A 58 -5.89 -8.46 -0.55
C GLU A 58 -5.96 -9.84 0.12
N GLN A 59 -5.35 -9.98 1.30
CA GLN A 59 -5.36 -11.23 2.08
C GLN A 59 -6.78 -11.70 2.44
N GLN A 60 -7.68 -10.78 2.81
CA GLN A 60 -9.06 -11.11 3.15
C GLN A 60 -9.89 -11.49 1.93
N ALA A 61 -9.67 -10.84 0.78
CA ALA A 61 -10.33 -11.18 -0.47
C ALA A 61 -9.92 -12.58 -0.95
N ASP A 62 -8.62 -12.89 -0.89
CA ASP A 62 -8.08 -14.20 -1.26
C ASP A 62 -8.59 -15.30 -0.31
N THR A 63 -8.63 -15.02 0.99
CA THR A 63 -9.21 -15.95 1.99
C THR A 63 -10.70 -16.24 1.73
N LYS A 64 -11.49 -15.25 1.29
CA LYS A 64 -12.91 -15.47 0.93
C LYS A 64 -13.06 -16.27 -0.37
N ALA A 65 -12.19 -16.09 -1.34
CA ALA A 65 -12.17 -16.92 -2.54
C ALA A 65 -11.85 -18.38 -2.19
N LEU A 66 -10.85 -18.61 -1.32
CA LEU A 66 -10.50 -19.93 -0.81
C LEU A 66 -11.63 -20.58 0.01
N LYS A 67 -12.33 -19.83 0.87
CA LYS A 67 -13.44 -20.37 1.69
C LYS A 67 -14.61 -20.95 0.89
N HIS A 68 -14.90 -20.41 -0.29
CA HIS A 68 -15.98 -20.96 -1.14
C HIS A 68 -15.61 -22.28 -1.84
N MET A 69 -14.31 -22.59 -1.95
CA MET A 69 -13.84 -23.77 -2.68
C MET A 69 -13.80 -25.04 -1.80
N TYR A 70 -13.80 -24.90 -0.47
CA TYR A 70 -13.81 -26.02 0.48
C TYR A 70 -15.20 -26.41 1.01
N MET A 71 -16.26 -25.71 0.62
CA MET A 71 -17.64 -25.99 1.07
C MET A 71 -18.47 -26.80 0.05
N THR A 72 -17.86 -27.36 -0.99
CA THR A 72 -18.54 -28.18 -2.01
C THR A 72 -18.10 -29.64 -1.97
N ILE A 73 -18.00 -30.23 -0.78
CA ILE A 73 -17.89 -31.69 -0.59
C ILE A 73 -19.06 -32.17 0.24
#